data_AF-A0A949MZT6-F1
#
_entry.id   AF-A0A949MZT6-F1
#
_cell.length_a   1.000
_cell.length_b   1.000
_cell.length_c   1.000
_cell.angle_alpha   90.00
_cell.angle_beta   90.00
_cell.angle_gamma   90.00
#
_symmetry.space_group_name_H-M   'P 1'
#
loop_
_entity.id
_entity.type
_entity.pdbx_description
1 polymer ?
#
loop_
_entity_poly.entity_id
_entity_poly.type
_entity_poly.pdbx_seq_one_letter_code
_entity_poly.pdbx_strand_id
1 'polypeptide(L)' 'MSDAEHDAEFDNESVSVIEGTLNDVDRALERLRVGSYRQCQVCQSPIATHDLVAAPLLANCGAHPELS' A
#
# COMPACT_ATOMS: atom_id res chain seq x y z
N MET A 1 43.88 1.59 -4.44
CA MET A 1 43.15 2.48 -3.53
C MET A 1 41.95 2.93 -4.37
N SER A 2 40.83 2.21 -4.35
CA SER A 2 39.90 2.10 -3.21
C SER A 2 39.53 3.53 -2.79
N ASP A 3 38.36 4.09 -3.07
CA ASP A 3 37.03 3.50 -3.20
C ASP A 3 36.22 4.41 -4.13
N ALA A 4 35.68 3.86 -5.22
CA ALA A 4 34.58 4.51 -5.92
C ALA A 4 33.34 4.21 -5.09
N GLU A 5 33.06 5.08 -4.13
CA GLU A 5 31.84 5.02 -3.34
C GLU A 5 30.67 4.96 -4.30
N HIS A 6 30.02 3.80 -4.30
CA HIS A 6 28.84 3.48 -5.07
C HIS A 6 27.66 4.21 -4.41
N ASP A 7 27.67 5.54 -4.49
CA ASP A 7 26.51 6.39 -4.23
C ASP A 7 25.54 6.12 -5.38
N ALA A 8 24.83 4.99 -5.27
CA ALA A 8 23.71 4.69 -6.11
C ALA A 8 22.76 5.87 -5.99
N GLU A 9 22.61 6.59 -7.08
CA GLU A 9 21.75 7.73 -7.30
C GLU A 9 20.34 7.45 -6.73
N PHE A 10 20.12 7.82 -5.47
CA PHE A 10 18.78 7.86 -4.88
C PHE A 10 18.06 9.04 -5.53
N ASP A 11 17.49 8.78 -6.71
CA ASP A 11 16.70 9.77 -7.40
C ASP A 11 15.47 10.14 -6.55
N ASN A 12 15.11 11.42 -6.57
CA ASN A 12 13.99 11.97 -5.83
C ASN A 12 12.67 11.25 -6.15
N GLU A 13 12.54 10.75 -7.39
CA GLU A 13 11.42 9.91 -7.82
C GLU A 13 11.33 8.61 -7.01
N SER A 14 12.47 7.94 -6.78
CA SER A 14 12.50 6.68 -6.01
C SER A 14 12.11 6.91 -4.53
N VAL A 15 12.54 8.03 -3.95
CA VAL A 15 12.13 8.42 -2.59
C VAL A 15 10.63 8.65 -2.52
N SER A 16 10.06 9.36 -3.50
CA SER A 16 8.62 9.66 -3.56
C SER A 16 7.77 8.40 -3.67
N VAL A 17 8.21 7.40 -4.45
CA VAL A 17 7.54 6.09 -4.57
C VAL A 17 7.56 5.33 -3.24
N ILE A 18 8.69 5.34 -2.55
CA ILE A 18 8.84 4.69 -1.24
C ILE A 18 7.91 5.35 -0.22
N GLU A 19 7.90 6.68 -0.14
CA GLU A 19 7.02 7.42 0.76
C GLU A 19 5.53 7.15 0.47
N GLY A 20 5.14 7.09 -0.81
CA GLY A 20 3.79 6.71 -1.22
C GLY A 20 3.40 5.33 -0.70
N THR A 21 4.29 4.35 -0.89
CA THR A 21 4.07 2.97 -0.42
C THR A 21 3.95 2.90 1.10
N LEU A 22 4.81 3.61 1.84
CA LEU A 22 4.76 3.65 3.31
C LEU A 22 3.46 4.29 3.82
N ASN A 23 2.99 5.36 3.17
CA ASN A 23 1.72 5.97 3.51
C ASN A 23 0.54 5.01 3.32
N ASP A 24 0.55 4.19 2.27
CA ASP A 24 -0.50 3.20 2.05
C ASP A 24 -0.45 2.06 3.07
N VAL A 25 0.75 1.66 3.52
CA VAL A 25 0.94 0.74 4.65
C VAL A 25 0.34 1.33 5.92
N ASP A 26 0.64 2.58 6.26
CA ASP A 26 0.12 3.24 7.46
C ASP A 26 -1.41 3.32 7.45
N ARG A 27 -2.01 3.64 6.29
CA ARG A 27 -3.47 3.62 6.12
C ARG A 27 -4.05 2.22 6.32
N ALA A 28 -3.41 1.19 5.79
CA ALA A 28 -3.84 -0.19 5.98
C ALA A 28 -3.75 -0.62 7.45
N LEU A 29 -2.69 -0.25 8.16
CA LEU A 29 -2.50 -0.50 9.58
C LEU A 29 -3.53 0.23 10.45
N GLU A 30 -3.87 1.47 10.13
CA GLU A 30 -4.92 2.19 10.86
C GLU A 30 -6.28 1.51 10.66
N ARG A 31 -6.61 1.03 9.45
CA ARG A 31 -7.82 0.23 9.23
C ARG A 31 -7.83 -1.07 10.03
N LEU A 32 -6.68 -1.73 10.20
CA LEU A 32 -6.58 -2.90 11.08
C LEU A 32 -6.88 -2.52 12.52
N ARG A 33 -6.30 -1.42 12.99
CA ARG A 33 -6.49 -0.91 14.35
C ARG A 33 -7.94 -0.57 14.66
N VAL A 34 -8.65 0.06 13.72
CA VAL A 34 -10.08 0.41 13.90
C VAL A 34 -11.05 -0.70 13.45
N GLY A 35 -10.53 -1.83 12.97
CA GLY A 35 -11.32 -3.02 12.60
C GLY A 35 -12.00 -2.96 11.22
N SER A 36 -11.65 -2.01 10.36
CA SER A 36 -12.24 -1.84 9.02
C SER A 36 -11.39 -2.40 7.88
N TYR A 37 -10.24 -3.01 8.17
CA TYR A 37 -9.28 -3.49 7.15
C TYR A 37 -9.89 -4.38 6.06
N ARG A 38 -10.87 -5.22 6.40
CA ARG A 38 -11.51 -6.14 5.46
C ARG A 38 -12.75 -5.58 4.77
N GLN A 39 -13.00 -4.28 4.88
CA GLN A 39 -14.20 -3.63 4.34
C GLN A 39 -13.80 -2.66 3.23
N CYS A 40 -14.55 -2.70 2.13
CA CYS A 40 -14.38 -1.74 1.05
C CYS A 40 -14.70 -0.33 1.54
N GLN A 41 -13.81 0.63 1.33
CA GLN A 41 -14.01 2.00 1.79
C GLN A 41 -15.20 2.73 1.12
N VAL A 42 -15.63 2.25 -0.05
CA VAL A 42 -16.73 2.83 -0.82
C VAL A 42 -18.09 2.31 -0.35
N CYS A 43 -18.26 0.98 -0.26
CA CYS A 43 -19.56 0.37 0.00
C CYS A 43 -19.64 -0.47 1.28
N GLN A 44 -18.54 -0.55 2.05
CA GLN A 44 -18.41 -1.33 3.28
C GLN A 44 -18.64 -2.85 3.12
N SER A 45 -18.74 -3.33 1.88
CA SER A 45 -18.83 -4.77 1.62
C SER A 45 -17.50 -5.46 1.96
N PRO A 46 -17.52 -6.70 2.44
CA PRO A 46 -16.29 -7.45 2.71
C PRO A 46 -15.41 -7.58 1.46
N ILE A 47 -14.12 -7.34 1.61
CA ILE A 47 -13.09 -7.66 0.60
C ILE A 47 -12.75 -9.14 0.75
N ALA A 48 -12.64 -9.86 -0.36
CA ALA A 48 -12.37 -11.29 -0.29
C ALA A 48 -10.98 -11.55 0.30
N THR A 49 -10.87 -12.58 1.15
CA THR A 49 -9.61 -12.88 1.84
C THR A 49 -8.50 -13.24 0.86
N HIS A 50 -8.80 -13.94 -0.23
CA HIS A 50 -7.80 -14.27 -1.24
C HIS A 50 -7.20 -13.03 -1.92
N ASP A 51 -8.01 -11.99 -2.16
CA ASP A 51 -7.56 -10.72 -2.71
C ASP A 51 -6.62 -10.01 -1.74
N LEU A 52 -6.98 -9.94 -0.45
CA LEU A 52 -6.13 -9.32 0.59
C LEU A 52 -4.82 -10.08 0.82
N VAL A 53 -4.79 -11.40 0.59
CA VAL A 53 -3.55 -12.19 0.65
C VAL A 53 -2.66 -11.85 -0.55
N ALA A 54 -3.24 -11.65 -1.73
CA ALA A 54 -2.49 -11.27 -2.94
C ALA A 54 -2.03 -9.81 -2.90
N ALA A 55 -2.85 -8.91 -2.37
CA ALA A 55 -2.59 -7.47 -2.30
C ALA A 55 -3.08 -6.90 -0.94
N PRO A 56 -2.22 -6.92 0.10
CA PRO A 56 -2.59 -6.54 1.47
C PRO A 56 -2.99 -5.07 1.66
N LEU A 57 -2.66 -4.19 0.72
CA LEU A 57 -2.98 -2.77 0.80
C LEU A 57 -4.35 -2.43 0.20
N LEU A 58 -5.01 -3.39 -0.46
CA LEU A 58 -6.32 -3.21 -1.09
C LEU A 58 -7.30 -2.47 -0.17
N ALA A 59 -7.93 -1.44 -0.72
CA ALA A 59 -8.92 -0.63 -0.04
C ALA A 59 -10.35 -0.88 -0.48
N ASN A 60 -10.51 -1.52 -1.63
CA ASN A 60 -11.77 -1.67 -2.31
C ASN A 60 -12.01 -3.11 -2.75
N CYS A 61 -13.29 -3.47 -2.84
CA CYS A 61 -13.68 -4.76 -3.39
C CYS A 61 -13.64 -4.70 -4.93
N GLY A 62 -13.70 -5.86 -5.59
CA GLY A 62 -13.69 -5.96 -7.05
C GLY A 62 -14.84 -5.27 -7.79
N ALA A 63 -15.86 -4.77 -7.08
CA ALA A 63 -16.91 -3.91 -7.67
C ALA A 63 -16.46 -2.44 -7.84
N HIS A 64 -15.40 -2.01 -7.14
CA HIS A 64 -14.83 -0.66 -7.20
C HIS A 64 -13.32 -0.69 -7.51
N PRO A 65 -12.89 -1.30 -8.62
CA PRO A 65 -11.46 -1.51 -8.92
C PRO A 65 -10.71 -0.20 -9.23
N GLU A 66 -11.37 0.81 -9.79
CA GLU A 66 -10.74 2.06 -10.24
C GLU A 66 -10.33 3.01 -9.10
N LEU A 67 -10.65 2.66 -7.86
CA LEU A 67 -10.31 3.43 -6.66
C LEU A 67 -9.25 2.70 -5.81
N SER A 68 -8.80 1.51 -6.24
CA SER A 68 -7.91 0.59 -5.51
C SER A 68 -6.45 0.87 -5.74
#